data_AF-A0AA46ZH65-F1
#
_entry.id   AF-A0AA46ZH65-F1
#
_cell.length_a   1.000
_cell.length_b   1.000
_cell.length_c   1.000
_cell.angle_alpha   90.00
_cell.angle_beta   90.00
_cell.angle_gamma   90.00
#
_symmetry.space_group_name_H-M   'P 1'
#
loop_
_entity.id
_entity.type
_entity.pdbx_description
1 polymer ?
#
loop_
_entity_poly.entity_id
_entity_poly.type
_entity_poly.pdbx_seq_one_letter_code
_entity_poly.pdbx_strand_id
1 'polypeptide(L)'
;MGMVFADPAMLEKLAASMDGTAKEIPALRRRASDLDVLSEVGHLLPLLSYLNETARELRKKASILRSPSKSPFDALAQHGLPVSLARKAGAGGEFKAGLKKVLAEYETAVPEARARAVKEYVEGLTPEQQAALAVADPVRVGNLDGVPPPLRFAANRISIQRQYEKEARHLEGLSPDSPAFERSRRRLLALQRFLSLRRQAVADPETGKITYREIPRQFLMFQPDAGGVADPVANPFADGKIAEVLGDLETAGDVAFRVPGVTNRLDNFQSFADGGVDLLVDGDGVERPDGAVISWLGYDTPEQGDSVDPAKAEVGGRELRAFRRGIGVSLRPDARLGIFAHSYGTLVTSKALQEGMDDVDKVVFMGSPGLGPNIRSIKDFQMPNTHFFAMRAPGDAVSYSQGHGSDPADFPDITRLDTMRAFGHSDYYDPKAEGVHNLRRVFAGEYDSLTTVDSSLDEEMTGATEIRRLVGFLQERLTPEEVARLGGDIDPIAQGIVSGRMGFTDAAAPLYTSLKDHDLLDKVPPGELFSEVTSLASDVAAKETNKRMLAGGSSEEKAILYAGAAKAASWGLAEVVTQPLEVAAKGTRAVNNWTQFAEVLAEGDLNTESWKKSLDKGSDAVTATIDLLNPF
;
A
#
# COMPACT_ATOMS: atom_id res chain seq x y z
N MET A 1 -11.58 -16.61 -1.05
CA MET A 1 -13.00 -16.20 -1.15
C MET A 1 -13.21 -15.12 -0.09
N GLY A 2 -13.28 -13.86 -0.50
CA GLY A 2 -13.16 -12.70 0.41
C GLY A 2 -14.31 -12.62 1.41
N MET A 3 -13.99 -12.47 2.70
CA MET A 3 -14.96 -12.16 3.74
C MET A 3 -15.52 -10.75 3.49
N VAL A 4 -16.76 -10.69 3.02
CA VAL A 4 -17.57 -9.48 3.06
C VAL A 4 -17.73 -9.10 4.53
N PHE A 5 -17.23 -7.93 4.91
CA PHE A 5 -17.43 -7.39 6.24
C PHE A 5 -18.93 -7.28 6.52
N ALA A 6 -19.39 -7.98 7.56
CA ALA A 6 -20.79 -8.00 7.92
C ALA A 6 -21.19 -6.66 8.54
N ASP A 7 -21.89 -5.82 7.77
CA ASP A 7 -22.55 -4.60 8.25
C ASP A 7 -23.64 -4.97 9.29
N PRO A 8 -23.69 -4.34 10.48
CA PRO A 8 -24.75 -4.61 11.46
C PRO A 8 -26.17 -4.41 10.92
N ALA A 9 -26.38 -3.48 9.99
CA ALA A 9 -27.69 -3.30 9.36
C ALA A 9 -28.02 -4.48 8.44
N MET A 10 -27.04 -5.01 7.70
CA MET A 10 -27.19 -6.24 6.91
C MET A 10 -27.47 -7.46 7.79
N LEU A 11 -26.71 -7.65 8.89
CA LEU A 11 -26.90 -8.75 9.83
C LEU A 11 -28.30 -8.75 10.46
N GLU A 12 -28.84 -7.56 10.72
CA GLU A 12 -30.18 -7.40 11.30
C GLU A 12 -31.29 -7.55 10.27
N LYS A 13 -31.06 -7.12 9.03
CA LYS A 13 -31.95 -7.48 7.92
C LYS A 13 -31.99 -9.00 7.71
N LEU A 14 -30.83 -9.67 7.80
CA LEU A 14 -30.76 -11.13 7.69
C LEU A 14 -31.46 -11.83 8.87
N ALA A 15 -31.23 -11.37 10.09
CA ALA A 15 -31.93 -11.87 11.27
C ALA A 15 -33.45 -11.65 11.20
N ALA A 16 -33.89 -10.48 10.71
CA ALA A 16 -35.31 -10.18 10.51
C ALA A 16 -35.94 -11.06 9.41
N SER A 17 -35.20 -11.35 8.34
CA SER A 17 -35.64 -12.28 7.30
C SER A 17 -35.80 -13.70 7.86
N MET A 18 -34.83 -14.18 8.65
CA MET A 18 -34.91 -15.47 9.33
C MET A 18 -36.08 -15.57 10.31
N ASP A 19 -36.35 -14.52 11.08
CA ASP A 19 -37.53 -14.44 11.95
C ASP A 19 -38.84 -14.48 11.15
N GLY A 20 -38.87 -13.82 9.98
CA GLY A 20 -40.00 -13.87 9.06
C GLY A 20 -40.32 -15.30 8.66
N THR A 21 -39.31 -16.03 8.17
CA THR A 21 -39.45 -17.45 7.80
C THR A 21 -39.82 -18.33 9.00
N ALA A 22 -39.22 -18.09 10.17
CA ALA A 22 -39.51 -18.83 11.39
C ALA A 22 -40.99 -18.69 11.84
N LYS A 23 -41.62 -17.53 11.61
CA LYS A 23 -43.03 -17.27 11.97
C LYS A 23 -44.02 -18.06 11.11
N GLU A 24 -43.65 -18.47 9.91
CA GLU A 24 -44.52 -19.21 8.99
C GLU A 24 -44.59 -20.71 9.35
N ILE A 25 -43.52 -21.26 9.92
CA ILE A 25 -43.39 -22.69 10.24
C ILE A 25 -44.52 -23.22 11.15
N PRO A 26 -44.92 -22.54 12.24
CA PRO A 26 -46.05 -23.00 13.06
C PRO A 26 -47.37 -23.09 12.30
N ALA A 27 -47.64 -22.17 11.37
CA ALA A 27 -48.85 -22.17 10.56
C ALA A 27 -48.84 -23.31 9.54
N LEU A 28 -47.69 -23.58 8.91
CA LEU A 28 -47.51 -24.71 8.01
C LEU A 28 -47.68 -26.05 8.73
N ARG A 29 -47.13 -26.19 9.93
CA ARG A 29 -47.33 -27.40 10.75
C ARG A 29 -48.78 -27.58 11.20
N ARG A 30 -49.49 -26.50 11.54
CA ARG A 30 -50.92 -26.57 11.87
C ARG A 30 -51.73 -27.06 10.66
N ARG A 31 -51.49 -26.49 9.48
CA ARG A 31 -52.12 -26.96 8.23
C ARG A 31 -51.80 -28.42 7.91
N ALA A 32 -50.55 -28.85 8.09
CA ALA A 32 -50.17 -30.24 7.90
C ALA A 32 -50.83 -31.18 8.92
N SER A 33 -51.07 -30.70 10.14
CA SER A 33 -51.85 -31.43 11.15
C SER A 33 -53.32 -31.52 10.76
N ASP A 34 -53.92 -30.45 10.24
CA ASP A 34 -55.31 -30.42 9.78
C ASP A 34 -55.53 -31.36 8.56
N LEU A 35 -54.48 -31.61 7.79
CA LEU A 35 -54.45 -32.48 6.62
C LEU A 35 -53.93 -33.91 6.92
N ASP A 36 -53.64 -34.24 8.18
CA ASP A 36 -53.11 -35.53 8.63
C ASP A 36 -51.79 -35.99 7.96
N VAL A 37 -50.95 -35.02 7.55
CA VAL A 37 -49.63 -35.23 6.91
C VAL A 37 -48.49 -34.67 7.74
N LEU A 38 -48.67 -34.59 9.07
CA LEU A 38 -47.70 -33.96 9.97
C LEU A 38 -46.31 -34.63 9.94
N SER A 39 -46.25 -35.93 9.63
CA SER A 39 -45.00 -36.68 9.47
C SER A 39 -44.15 -36.17 8.29
N GLU A 40 -44.76 -35.65 7.23
CA GLU A 40 -44.06 -35.15 6.04
C GLU A 40 -43.30 -33.84 6.32
N VAL A 41 -43.74 -33.09 7.35
CA VAL A 41 -43.16 -31.79 7.74
C VAL A 41 -42.36 -31.86 9.04
N GLY A 42 -41.96 -33.05 9.49
CA GLY A 42 -41.18 -33.23 10.73
C GLY A 42 -39.85 -32.47 10.75
N HIS A 43 -39.24 -32.27 9.58
CA HIS A 43 -38.00 -31.51 9.39
C HIS A 43 -38.12 -30.01 9.69
N LEU A 44 -39.34 -29.46 9.76
CA LEU A 44 -39.56 -28.04 10.04
C LEU A 44 -39.24 -27.65 11.50
N LEU A 45 -39.28 -28.61 12.44
CA LEU A 45 -38.94 -28.34 13.85
C LEU A 45 -37.45 -28.04 14.05
N PRO A 46 -36.51 -28.89 13.59
CA PRO A 46 -35.09 -28.58 13.59
C PRO A 46 -34.77 -27.27 12.85
N LEU A 47 -35.43 -27.03 11.70
CA LEU A 47 -35.26 -25.79 10.93
C LEU A 47 -35.69 -24.56 11.73
N LEU A 48 -36.81 -24.64 12.45
CA LEU A 48 -37.28 -23.55 13.33
C LEU A 48 -36.26 -23.25 14.44
N SER A 49 -35.67 -24.28 15.05
CA SER A 49 -34.61 -24.09 16.07
C SER A 49 -33.39 -23.39 15.46
N TYR A 50 -32.94 -23.88 14.31
CA TYR A 50 -31.80 -23.32 13.58
C TYR A 50 -32.02 -21.86 13.20
N LEU A 51 -33.18 -21.50 12.64
CA LEU A 51 -33.51 -20.13 12.25
C LEU A 51 -33.52 -19.20 13.46
N ASN A 52 -34.12 -19.61 14.58
CA ASN A 52 -34.18 -18.81 15.79
C ASN A 52 -32.81 -18.65 16.48
N GLU A 53 -31.98 -19.69 16.51
CA GLU A 53 -30.61 -19.62 17.04
C GLU A 53 -29.72 -18.75 16.16
N THR A 54 -29.78 -18.94 14.85
CA THR A 54 -28.97 -18.16 13.90
C THR A 54 -29.39 -16.69 13.92
N ALA A 55 -30.69 -16.38 13.94
CA ALA A 55 -31.16 -15.00 14.05
C ALA A 55 -30.72 -14.33 15.37
N ARG A 56 -30.70 -15.06 16.49
CA ARG A 56 -30.16 -14.56 17.77
C ARG A 56 -28.66 -14.30 17.70
N GLU A 57 -27.88 -15.21 17.12
CA GLU A 57 -26.44 -15.02 16.96
C GLU A 57 -26.11 -13.87 15.99
N LEU A 58 -26.87 -13.72 14.90
CA LEU A 58 -26.73 -12.59 13.98
C LEU A 58 -27.02 -11.25 14.69
N ARG A 59 -28.05 -11.19 15.54
CA ARG A 59 -28.35 -10.01 16.38
C ARG A 59 -27.29 -9.73 17.42
N LYS A 60 -26.75 -10.78 18.05
CA LYS A 60 -25.65 -10.64 19.00
C LYS A 60 -24.41 -10.08 18.31
N LYS A 61 -24.04 -10.62 17.15
CA LYS A 61 -22.98 -10.09 16.29
C LYS A 61 -23.25 -8.66 15.84
N ALA A 62 -24.47 -8.37 15.39
CA ALA A 62 -24.88 -7.02 15.05
C ALA A 62 -24.79 -6.07 16.25
N SER A 63 -25.19 -6.50 17.45
CA SER A 63 -25.11 -5.72 18.70
C SER A 63 -23.68 -5.43 19.11
N ILE A 64 -22.78 -6.41 18.97
CA ILE A 64 -21.34 -6.24 19.20
C ILE A 64 -20.78 -5.22 18.21
N LEU A 65 -21.13 -5.37 16.92
CA LEU A 65 -20.73 -4.43 15.87
C LEU A 65 -21.38 -3.04 16.03
N ARG A 66 -22.56 -2.96 16.68
CA ARG A 66 -23.29 -1.73 17.03
C ARG A 66 -22.84 -1.08 18.32
N SER A 67 -21.90 -1.65 19.06
CA SER A 67 -21.48 -1.07 20.33
C SER A 67 -20.16 -0.30 20.23
N PRO A 68 -20.07 0.77 19.41
CA PRO A 68 -19.37 1.95 19.87
C PRO A 68 -19.95 2.40 21.20
N SER A 69 -19.10 2.89 22.10
CA SER A 69 -19.62 3.31 23.40
C SER A 69 -20.63 4.46 23.23
N LYS A 70 -21.86 4.25 23.70
CA LYS A 70 -22.94 5.25 23.62
C LYS A 70 -22.63 6.53 24.39
N SER A 71 -21.60 6.50 25.25
CA SER A 71 -21.18 7.61 26.05
C SER A 71 -19.69 7.93 25.87
N PRO A 72 -19.31 9.22 25.76
CA PRO A 72 -17.90 9.62 25.87
C PRO A 72 -17.26 9.19 27.21
N PHE A 73 -18.06 8.91 28.25
CA PHE A 73 -17.58 8.48 29.56
C PHE A 73 -17.09 7.03 29.58
N ASP A 74 -17.59 6.18 28.71
CA ASP A 74 -17.13 4.78 28.62
C ASP A 74 -15.71 4.72 28.07
N ALA A 75 -15.38 5.59 27.09
CA ALA A 75 -14.02 5.76 26.58
C ALA A 75 -13.03 6.16 27.69
N LEU A 76 -13.45 7.07 28.58
CA LEU A 76 -12.65 7.48 29.73
C LEU A 76 -12.45 6.32 30.72
N ALA A 77 -13.53 5.64 31.12
CA ALA A 77 -13.47 4.51 32.04
C ALA A 77 -12.60 3.36 31.51
N GLN A 78 -12.64 3.12 30.20
CA GLN A 78 -11.81 2.13 29.51
C GLN A 78 -10.30 2.41 29.60
N HIS A 79 -9.91 3.67 29.78
CA HIS A 79 -8.53 4.09 30.01
C HIS A 79 -8.24 4.44 31.48
N GLY A 80 -9.08 3.98 32.41
CA GLY A 80 -8.87 4.18 33.85
C GLY A 80 -9.11 5.60 34.36
N LEU A 81 -9.74 6.47 33.54
CA LEU A 81 -9.99 7.86 33.90
C LEU A 81 -11.32 8.04 34.64
N PRO A 82 -11.32 8.64 35.85
CA PRO A 82 -12.54 8.90 36.61
C PRO A 82 -13.49 9.89 35.92
N VAL A 83 -14.78 9.55 35.87
CA VAL A 83 -15.78 10.30 35.08
C VAL A 83 -16.66 11.25 35.89
N SER A 84 -16.49 11.31 37.22
CA SER A 84 -17.40 12.04 38.13
C SER A 84 -17.45 13.54 37.82
N LEU A 85 -16.29 14.18 37.63
CA LEU A 85 -16.18 15.58 37.25
C LEU A 85 -16.55 15.81 35.78
N ALA A 86 -16.10 14.92 34.90
CA ALA A 86 -16.34 15.01 33.46
C ALA A 86 -17.84 15.00 33.08
N ARG A 87 -18.68 14.37 33.91
CA ARG A 87 -20.16 14.37 33.76
C ARG A 87 -20.81 15.71 34.03
N LYS A 88 -20.15 16.61 34.76
CA LYS A 88 -20.70 17.94 35.06
C LYS A 88 -20.52 18.86 33.86
N ALA A 89 -21.62 19.42 33.37
CA ALA A 89 -21.59 20.37 32.25
C ALA A 89 -20.64 21.53 32.56
N GLY A 90 -19.75 21.86 31.61
CA GLY A 90 -18.79 22.97 31.73
C GLY A 90 -17.56 22.71 32.61
N ALA A 91 -17.45 21.55 33.28
CA ALA A 91 -16.37 21.29 34.24
C ALA A 91 -14.95 21.31 33.64
N GLY A 92 -14.80 21.04 32.34
CA GLY A 92 -13.50 21.13 31.66
C GLY A 92 -13.13 22.53 31.17
N GLY A 93 -13.99 23.54 31.35
CA GLY A 93 -13.79 24.88 30.80
C GLY A 93 -12.53 25.59 31.34
N GLU A 94 -12.29 25.49 32.65
CA GLU A 94 -11.10 26.05 33.30
C GLU A 94 -9.82 25.38 32.79
N PHE A 95 -9.78 24.04 32.76
CA PHE A 95 -8.60 23.28 32.31
C PHE A 95 -8.31 23.51 30.82
N LYS A 96 -9.36 23.68 30.01
CA LYS A 96 -9.22 24.06 28.59
C LYS A 96 -8.61 25.45 28.45
N ALA A 97 -9.03 26.41 29.27
CA ALA A 97 -8.49 27.76 29.27
C ALA A 97 -7.03 27.79 29.73
N GLY A 98 -6.66 27.00 30.75
CA GLY A 98 -5.27 26.83 31.19
C GLY A 98 -4.39 26.24 30.09
N LEU A 99 -4.82 25.15 29.44
CA LEU A 99 -4.08 24.55 28.32
C LEU A 99 -3.87 25.56 27.17
N LYS A 100 -4.90 26.38 26.87
CA LYS A 100 -4.78 27.43 25.84
C LYS A 100 -3.71 28.46 26.20
N LYS A 101 -3.56 28.84 27.47
CA LYS A 101 -2.51 29.77 27.92
C LYS A 101 -1.12 29.17 27.72
N VAL A 102 -0.92 27.92 28.12
CA VAL A 102 0.34 27.19 27.90
C VAL A 102 0.69 27.18 26.41
N LEU A 103 -0.27 26.87 25.54
CA LEU A 103 -0.02 26.84 24.09
C LEU A 103 0.33 28.21 23.49
N ALA A 104 -0.22 29.30 24.04
CA ALA A 104 0.10 30.65 23.59
C ALA A 104 1.50 31.10 24.06
N GLU A 105 1.91 30.69 25.26
CA GLU A 105 3.24 30.98 25.80
C GLU A 105 4.36 30.29 24.99
N TYR A 106 4.08 29.09 24.47
CA TYR A 106 5.03 28.27 23.70
C TYR A 106 4.74 28.25 22.19
N GLU A 107 4.07 29.27 21.65
CA GLU A 107 3.64 29.30 20.24
C GLU A 107 4.82 29.24 19.26
N THR A 108 5.93 29.92 19.59
CA THR A 108 7.15 30.01 18.76
C THR A 108 8.24 29.03 19.19
N ALA A 109 7.97 28.19 20.20
CA ALA A 109 8.93 27.23 20.70
C ALA A 109 9.09 26.04 19.74
N VAL A 110 10.27 25.39 19.80
CA VAL A 110 10.48 24.12 19.10
C VAL A 110 9.50 23.04 19.60
N PRO A 111 9.10 22.06 18.75
CA PRO A 111 8.05 21.09 19.07
C PRO A 111 8.22 20.39 20.43
N GLU A 112 9.44 20.01 20.77
CA GLU A 112 9.78 19.27 21.99
C GLU A 112 9.60 20.12 23.25
N ALA A 113 9.94 21.41 23.19
CA ALA A 113 9.76 22.34 24.30
C ALA A 113 8.26 22.60 24.57
N ARG A 114 7.49 22.81 23.50
CA ARG A 114 6.04 22.96 23.59
C ARG A 114 5.38 21.68 24.13
N ALA A 115 5.77 20.51 23.64
CA ALA A 115 5.27 19.22 24.12
C ALA A 115 5.59 18.99 25.60
N ARG A 116 6.80 19.34 26.07
CA ARG A 116 7.14 19.28 27.51
C ARG A 116 6.25 20.18 28.36
N ALA A 117 6.01 21.42 27.94
CA ALA A 117 5.13 22.33 28.67
C ALA A 117 3.67 21.84 28.72
N VAL A 118 3.18 21.25 27.63
CA VAL A 118 1.86 20.60 27.60
C VAL A 118 1.82 19.42 28.56
N LYS A 119 2.85 18.58 28.58
CA LYS A 119 2.97 17.43 29.48
C LYS A 119 2.92 17.85 30.93
N GLU A 120 3.76 18.81 31.33
CA GLU A 120 3.79 19.36 32.69
C GLU A 120 2.43 19.90 33.13
N TYR A 121 1.74 20.62 32.25
CA TYR A 121 0.40 21.13 32.54
C TYR A 121 -0.62 20.00 32.74
N VAL A 122 -0.65 19.02 31.84
CA VAL A 122 -1.65 17.94 31.87
C VAL A 122 -1.39 16.97 33.03
N GLU A 123 -0.14 16.64 33.32
CA GLU A 123 0.25 15.80 34.45
C GLU A 123 0.04 16.50 35.80
N GLY A 124 0.04 17.84 35.83
CA GLY A 124 -0.35 18.63 37.00
C GLY A 124 -1.84 18.57 37.34
N LEU A 125 -2.69 18.09 36.43
CA LEU A 125 -4.13 17.91 36.66
C LEU A 125 -4.42 16.57 37.34
N THR A 126 -5.45 16.52 38.20
CA THR A 126 -5.93 15.23 38.74
C THR A 126 -6.59 14.38 37.63
N PRO A 127 -6.68 13.05 37.78
CA PRO A 127 -7.33 12.20 36.79
C PRO A 127 -8.77 12.63 36.43
N GLU A 128 -9.55 13.12 37.40
CA GLU A 128 -10.89 13.69 37.17
C GLU A 128 -10.85 14.95 36.30
N GLN A 129 -9.85 15.80 36.50
CA GLN A 129 -9.65 17.05 35.75
C GLN A 129 -9.17 16.77 34.34
N GLN A 130 -8.27 15.79 34.15
CA GLN A 130 -7.85 15.29 32.85
C GLN A 130 -9.05 14.74 32.05
N ALA A 131 -9.89 13.92 32.70
CA ALA A 131 -11.11 13.42 32.09
C ALA A 131 -12.07 14.55 31.67
N ALA A 132 -12.25 15.56 32.53
CA ALA A 132 -13.07 16.73 32.21
C ALA A 132 -12.50 17.55 31.04
N LEU A 133 -11.18 17.71 30.98
CA LEU A 133 -10.47 18.36 29.87
C LEU A 133 -10.67 17.60 28.55
N ALA A 134 -10.50 16.26 28.54
CA ALA A 134 -10.70 15.42 27.37
C ALA A 134 -12.13 15.50 26.81
N VAL A 135 -13.16 15.58 27.66
CA VAL A 135 -14.56 15.74 27.21
C VAL A 135 -14.84 17.14 26.67
N ALA A 136 -14.23 18.16 27.28
CA ALA A 136 -14.43 19.57 26.90
C ALA A 136 -13.74 19.95 25.58
N ASP A 137 -12.62 19.31 25.23
CA ASP A 137 -11.93 19.53 23.96
C ASP A 137 -11.24 18.28 23.42
N PRO A 138 -12.00 17.24 23.01
CA PRO A 138 -11.43 15.97 22.60
C PRO A 138 -10.59 16.08 21.33
N VAL A 139 -10.93 17.02 20.44
CA VAL A 139 -10.16 17.25 19.20
C VAL A 139 -8.77 17.79 19.53
N ARG A 140 -8.66 18.79 20.42
CA ARG A 140 -7.34 19.30 20.81
C ARG A 140 -6.57 18.29 21.65
N VAL A 141 -7.18 17.74 22.70
CA VAL A 141 -6.51 16.81 23.62
C VAL A 141 -6.03 15.56 22.89
N GLY A 142 -6.86 15.02 21.98
CA GLY A 142 -6.52 13.83 21.20
C GLY A 142 -5.32 14.00 20.29
N ASN A 143 -5.09 15.20 19.74
CA ASN A 143 -4.10 15.43 18.68
C ASN A 143 -2.85 16.20 19.15
N LEU A 144 -2.74 16.53 20.43
CA LEU A 144 -1.71 17.43 20.94
C LEU A 144 -0.53 16.67 21.56
N ASP A 145 0.67 16.93 21.07
CA ASP A 145 1.89 16.37 21.63
C ASP A 145 2.15 16.90 23.05
N GLY A 146 2.74 16.04 23.88
CA GLY A 146 2.86 16.25 25.33
C GLY A 146 1.66 15.75 26.15
N VAL A 147 0.49 15.57 25.54
CA VAL A 147 -0.63 14.90 26.23
C VAL A 147 -0.30 13.41 26.39
N PRO A 148 -0.44 12.82 27.60
CA PRO A 148 -0.18 11.39 27.81
C PRO A 148 -0.99 10.50 26.86
N PRO A 149 -0.41 9.41 26.31
CA PRO A 149 -1.09 8.57 25.31
C PRO A 149 -2.47 8.06 25.75
N PRO A 150 -2.69 7.57 26.99
CA PRO A 150 -4.03 7.13 27.41
C PRO A 150 -5.10 8.22 27.32
N LEU A 151 -4.73 9.47 27.60
CA LEU A 151 -5.66 10.60 27.51
C LEU A 151 -5.93 10.98 26.05
N ARG A 152 -4.93 10.88 25.16
CA ARG A 152 -5.10 11.04 23.70
C ARG A 152 -6.03 9.96 23.14
N PHE A 153 -5.85 8.70 23.55
CA PHE A 153 -6.68 7.57 23.13
C PHE A 153 -8.15 7.78 23.52
N ALA A 154 -8.40 8.17 24.77
CA ALA A 154 -9.75 8.45 25.25
C ALA A 154 -10.39 9.64 24.50
N ALA A 155 -9.65 10.73 24.32
CA ALA A 155 -10.12 11.91 23.60
C ALA A 155 -10.40 11.63 22.11
N ASN A 156 -9.52 10.92 21.42
CA ASN A 156 -9.74 10.53 20.02
C ASN A 156 -10.90 9.54 19.88
N ARG A 157 -11.12 8.62 20.84
CA ARG A 157 -12.31 7.76 20.83
C ARG A 157 -13.61 8.56 20.90
N ILE A 158 -13.65 9.63 21.71
CA ILE A 158 -14.78 10.58 21.74
C ILE A 158 -14.95 11.28 20.38
N SER A 159 -13.86 11.75 19.78
CA SER A 159 -13.88 12.42 18.47
C SER A 159 -14.36 11.49 17.34
N ILE A 160 -13.89 10.25 17.32
CA ILE A 160 -14.31 9.22 16.34
C ILE A 160 -15.79 8.90 16.52
N GLN A 161 -16.28 8.76 17.76
CA GLN A 161 -17.71 8.53 18.03
C GLN A 161 -18.58 9.67 17.48
N ARG A 162 -18.19 10.92 17.74
CA ARG A 162 -18.91 12.10 17.21
C ARG A 162 -18.88 12.14 15.69
N GLN A 163 -17.76 11.79 15.07
CA GLN A 163 -17.66 11.73 13.61
C GLN A 163 -18.53 10.61 13.05
N TYR A 164 -18.53 9.42 13.66
CA TYR A 164 -19.39 8.30 13.24
C TYR A 164 -20.87 8.71 13.22
N GLU A 165 -21.34 9.39 14.27
CA GLU A 165 -22.73 9.89 14.32
C GLU A 165 -23.04 10.96 13.26
N LYS A 166 -22.06 11.83 12.95
CA LYS A 166 -22.17 12.82 11.88
C LYS A 166 -22.27 12.14 10.51
N GLU A 167 -21.39 11.20 10.23
CA GLU A 167 -21.34 10.46 8.95
C GLU A 167 -22.55 9.54 8.78
N ALA A 168 -23.06 8.93 9.86
CA ALA A 168 -24.26 8.12 9.82
C ALA A 168 -25.48 8.94 9.37
N ARG A 169 -25.68 10.12 9.98
CA ARG A 169 -26.75 11.06 9.57
C ARG A 169 -26.57 11.57 8.15
N HIS A 170 -25.32 11.81 7.73
CA HIS A 170 -25.04 12.22 6.36
C HIS A 170 -25.43 11.13 5.36
N LEU A 171 -25.04 9.89 5.62
CA LEU A 171 -25.35 8.74 4.76
C LEU A 171 -26.85 8.45 4.69
N GLU A 172 -27.60 8.59 5.79
CA GLU A 172 -29.07 8.46 5.80
C GLU A 172 -29.76 9.47 4.86
N GLY A 173 -29.16 10.64 4.66
CA GLY A 173 -29.68 11.68 3.76
C GLY A 173 -29.23 11.53 2.30
N LEU A 174 -28.31 10.62 1.99
CA LEU A 174 -27.80 10.41 0.63
C LEU A 174 -28.63 9.38 -0.13
N SER A 175 -28.93 9.68 -1.39
CA SER A 175 -29.49 8.67 -2.32
C SER A 175 -28.45 7.56 -2.57
N PRO A 176 -28.84 6.27 -2.60
CA PRO A 176 -27.96 5.18 -3.01
C PRO A 176 -27.34 5.36 -4.41
N ASP A 177 -28.01 6.09 -5.31
CA ASP A 177 -27.52 6.38 -6.65
C ASP A 177 -26.57 7.60 -6.71
N SER A 178 -26.33 8.25 -5.56
CA SER A 178 -25.38 9.37 -5.49
C SER A 178 -23.94 8.87 -5.72
N PRO A 179 -23.13 9.58 -6.53
CA PRO A 179 -21.70 9.28 -6.66
C PRO A 179 -20.94 9.22 -5.32
N ALA A 180 -21.41 9.96 -4.31
CA ALA A 180 -20.81 10.03 -2.97
C ALA A 180 -21.18 8.86 -2.05
N PHE A 181 -22.20 8.06 -2.38
CA PHE A 181 -22.79 7.09 -1.45
C PHE A 181 -21.80 6.03 -1.00
N GLU A 182 -21.12 5.38 -1.95
CA GLU A 182 -20.21 4.27 -1.65
C GLU A 182 -18.97 4.70 -0.86
N ARG A 183 -18.43 5.89 -1.13
CA ARG A 183 -17.32 6.48 -0.36
C ARG A 183 -17.77 6.84 1.05
N SER A 184 -18.91 7.50 1.20
CA SER A 184 -19.48 7.84 2.51
C SER A 184 -19.78 6.61 3.35
N ARG A 185 -20.29 5.55 2.71
CA ARG A 185 -20.50 4.24 3.34
C ARG A 185 -19.19 3.60 3.80
N ARG A 186 -18.15 3.59 2.97
CA ARG A 186 -16.82 3.07 3.36
C ARG A 186 -16.24 3.83 4.54
N ARG A 187 -16.34 5.17 4.53
CA ARG A 187 -15.88 6.01 5.64
C ARG A 187 -16.63 5.71 6.94
N LEU A 188 -17.96 5.57 6.89
CA LEU A 188 -18.75 5.17 8.04
C LEU A 188 -18.32 3.80 8.60
N LEU A 189 -18.10 2.82 7.72
CA LEU A 189 -17.60 1.49 8.09
C LEU A 189 -16.19 1.55 8.70
N ALA A 190 -15.31 2.44 8.21
CA ALA A 190 -13.98 2.62 8.79
C ALA A 190 -14.08 3.19 10.22
N LEU A 191 -14.87 4.24 10.44
CA LEU A 191 -15.11 4.80 11.77
C LEU A 191 -15.70 3.78 12.73
N GLN A 192 -16.62 2.95 12.25
CA GLN A 192 -17.18 1.85 13.03
C GLN A 192 -16.08 0.85 13.47
N ARG A 193 -15.14 0.50 12.58
CA ARG A 193 -14.00 -0.36 12.94
C ARG A 193 -13.07 0.29 13.95
N PHE A 194 -12.85 1.59 13.86
CA PHE A 194 -12.03 2.31 14.83
C PHE A 194 -12.66 2.24 16.24
N LEU A 195 -14.00 2.21 16.31
CA LEU A 195 -14.74 2.10 17.57
C LEU A 195 -14.82 0.67 18.10
N SER A 196 -14.71 -0.33 17.22
CA SER A 196 -14.75 -1.75 17.57
C SER A 196 -13.52 -2.21 18.35
N LEU A 197 -13.68 -3.27 19.15
CA LEU A 197 -12.56 -3.93 19.81
C LEU A 197 -11.76 -4.73 18.77
N ARG A 198 -10.44 -4.71 18.90
CA ARG A 198 -9.55 -5.60 18.16
C ARG A 198 -9.28 -6.86 18.98
N ARG A 199 -9.09 -7.98 18.29
CA ARG A 199 -8.73 -9.26 18.90
C ARG A 199 -7.21 -9.37 18.94
N GLN A 200 -6.66 -9.58 20.13
CA GLN A 200 -5.23 -9.76 20.36
C GLN A 200 -4.98 -11.21 20.81
N ALA A 201 -4.00 -11.87 20.17
CA ALA A 201 -3.50 -13.17 20.61
C ALA A 201 -2.59 -12.98 21.83
N VAL A 202 -2.74 -13.84 22.83
CA VAL A 202 -1.95 -13.82 24.07
C VAL A 202 -1.54 -15.24 24.40
N ALA A 203 -0.24 -15.46 24.59
CA ALA A 203 0.26 -16.72 25.10
C ALA A 203 -0.03 -16.84 26.61
N ASP A 204 -0.66 -17.93 27.00
CA ASP A 204 -0.83 -18.28 28.41
C ASP A 204 0.55 -18.57 29.04
N PRO A 205 0.94 -17.88 30.13
CA PRO A 205 2.30 -17.99 30.68
C PRO A 205 2.64 -19.38 31.22
N GLU A 206 1.64 -20.15 31.65
CA GLU A 206 1.86 -21.47 32.29
C GLU A 206 1.82 -22.61 31.26
N THR A 207 0.95 -22.50 30.26
CA THR A 207 0.67 -23.57 29.31
C THR A 207 1.21 -23.31 27.91
N GLY A 208 1.64 -22.08 27.60
CA GLY A 208 2.03 -21.64 26.26
C GLY A 208 0.87 -21.62 25.26
N LYS A 209 -0.37 -21.90 25.70
CA LYS A 209 -1.54 -21.95 24.81
C LYS A 209 -1.92 -20.55 24.37
N ILE A 210 -2.13 -20.38 23.07
CA ILE A 210 -2.64 -19.12 22.54
C ILE A 210 -4.12 -18.96 22.90
N THR A 211 -4.41 -17.89 23.63
CA THR A 211 -5.76 -17.40 23.93
C THR A 211 -5.96 -16.05 23.25
N TYR A 212 -7.17 -15.50 23.34
CA TYR A 212 -7.48 -14.21 22.74
C TYR A 212 -8.20 -13.32 23.73
N ARG A 213 -7.82 -12.05 23.73
CA ARG A 213 -8.54 -10.99 24.43
C ARG A 213 -9.01 -9.91 23.46
N GLU A 214 -10.12 -9.27 23.80
CA GLU A 214 -10.62 -8.11 23.08
C GLU A 214 -10.11 -6.85 23.77
N ILE A 215 -9.45 -5.98 23.00
CA ILE A 215 -8.93 -4.71 23.50
C ILE A 215 -9.38 -3.57 22.60
N PRO A 216 -9.57 -2.36 23.15
CA PRO A 216 -9.84 -1.18 22.35
C PRO A 216 -8.69 -0.87 21.40
N ARG A 217 -9.04 -0.33 20.23
CA ARG A 217 -8.08 0.32 19.36
C ARG A 217 -7.68 1.67 19.94
N GLN A 218 -6.41 2.03 19.77
CA GLN A 218 -5.78 3.19 20.39
C GLN A 218 -5.33 4.16 19.31
N PHE A 219 -5.68 5.44 19.41
CA PHE A 219 -5.37 6.43 18.38
C PHE A 219 -4.70 7.66 18.97
N LEU A 220 -3.48 7.97 18.53
CA LEU A 220 -2.75 9.20 18.89
C LEU A 220 -3.22 10.41 18.10
N MET A 221 -3.83 10.20 16.94
CA MET A 221 -4.28 11.27 16.07
C MET A 221 -5.58 10.86 15.40
N PHE A 222 -6.51 11.81 15.29
CA PHE A 222 -7.72 11.70 14.49
C PHE A 222 -8.17 13.10 14.05
N GLN A 223 -8.00 13.38 12.77
CA GLN A 223 -8.37 14.63 12.12
C GLN A 223 -9.17 14.32 10.85
N PRO A 224 -10.50 14.10 10.96
CA PRO A 224 -11.31 13.63 9.84
C PRO A 224 -11.41 14.62 8.69
N ASP A 225 -11.35 15.91 8.99
CA ASP A 225 -11.54 16.97 8.00
C ASP A 225 -10.20 17.55 7.49
N ALA A 226 -9.07 16.84 7.70
CA ALA A 226 -7.74 17.27 7.26
C ALA A 226 -7.33 16.65 5.91
N GLY A 227 -6.47 17.34 5.16
CA GLY A 227 -5.99 16.89 3.85
C GLY A 227 -6.86 17.40 2.69
N GLY A 228 -6.55 16.91 1.50
CA GLY A 228 -7.26 17.22 0.28
C GLY A 228 -8.59 16.49 0.15
N VAL A 229 -9.32 16.84 -0.90
CA VAL A 229 -10.55 16.16 -1.32
C VAL A 229 -10.32 15.66 -2.74
N ALA A 230 -10.05 14.36 -2.89
CA ALA A 230 -9.67 13.76 -4.18
C ALA A 230 -10.66 14.06 -5.33
N ASP A 231 -11.94 13.81 -5.10
CA ASP A 231 -13.03 14.09 -6.04
C ASP A 231 -14.23 14.63 -5.25
N PRO A 232 -14.50 15.94 -5.22
CA PRO A 232 -15.60 16.48 -4.41
C PRO A 232 -16.99 15.93 -4.75
N VAL A 233 -17.18 15.35 -5.95
CA VAL A 233 -18.46 14.76 -6.38
C VAL A 233 -18.62 13.35 -5.83
N ALA A 234 -17.59 12.51 -5.95
CA ALA A 234 -17.62 11.14 -5.45
C ALA A 234 -17.13 11.00 -3.99
N ASN A 235 -16.45 12.02 -3.47
CA ASN A 235 -15.73 12.05 -2.20
C ASN A 235 -15.97 13.43 -1.54
N PRO A 236 -17.11 13.69 -0.91
CA PRO A 236 -17.45 15.02 -0.40
C PRO A 236 -16.72 15.40 0.90
N PHE A 237 -15.71 14.63 1.31
CA PHE A 237 -14.99 14.78 2.56
C PHE A 237 -13.49 14.73 2.35
N ALA A 238 -12.75 15.35 3.26
CA ALA A 238 -11.30 15.29 3.25
C ALA A 238 -10.79 13.86 3.53
N ASP A 239 -9.62 13.54 3.00
CA ASP A 239 -9.00 12.23 3.13
C ASP A 239 -8.75 11.83 4.60
N GLY A 240 -8.45 12.83 5.43
CA GLY A 240 -8.30 12.74 6.87
C GLY A 240 -6.96 12.15 7.31
N LYS A 241 -6.57 12.49 8.54
CA LYS A 241 -5.34 11.99 9.18
C LYS A 241 -5.67 11.15 10.41
N ILE A 242 -4.92 10.08 10.63
CA ILE A 242 -5.08 9.16 11.76
C ILE A 242 -3.76 8.47 12.09
N ALA A 243 -3.52 8.22 13.38
CA ALA A 243 -2.38 7.42 13.82
C ALA A 243 -2.86 6.38 14.83
N GLU A 244 -2.81 5.11 14.47
CA GLU A 244 -3.15 3.99 15.36
C GLU A 244 -1.92 3.45 16.06
N VAL A 245 -2.07 3.11 17.34
CA VAL A 245 -1.05 2.45 18.16
C VAL A 245 -1.46 1.01 18.43
N LEU A 246 -0.49 0.11 18.25
CA LEU A 246 -0.49 -1.26 18.73
C LEU A 246 0.62 -1.41 19.77
N GLY A 247 0.42 -2.24 20.79
CA GLY A 247 1.33 -2.37 21.93
C GLY A 247 1.13 -1.29 22.99
N ASP A 248 2.03 -1.24 23.97
CA ASP A 248 2.03 -0.22 25.03
C ASP A 248 3.16 0.78 24.78
N LEU A 249 2.79 1.98 24.34
CA LEU A 249 3.73 3.01 23.91
C LEU A 249 4.58 3.57 25.08
N GLU A 250 4.06 3.55 26.30
CA GLU A 250 4.75 4.13 27.46
C GLU A 250 5.86 3.20 27.98
N THR A 251 5.73 1.89 27.75
CA THR A 251 6.66 0.87 28.24
C THR A 251 7.50 0.22 27.15
N ALA A 252 7.15 0.40 25.88
CA ALA A 252 7.88 -0.19 24.75
C ALA A 252 9.37 0.16 24.72
N GLY A 253 10.17 -0.86 24.44
CA GLY A 253 11.60 -0.74 24.18
C GLY A 253 11.94 -0.46 22.71
N ASP A 254 11.12 -0.98 21.79
CA ASP A 254 11.19 -0.67 20.36
C ASP A 254 9.86 -0.08 19.88
N VAL A 255 9.93 1.06 19.19
CA VAL A 255 8.76 1.74 18.61
C VAL A 255 8.95 1.88 17.10
N ALA A 256 8.05 1.29 16.33
CA ALA A 256 8.04 1.38 14.87
C ALA A 256 7.00 2.38 14.39
N PHE A 257 7.38 3.25 13.45
CA PHE A 257 6.49 4.15 12.73
C PHE A 257 6.33 3.62 11.32
N ARG A 258 5.10 3.25 10.94
CA ARG A 258 4.79 2.88 9.57
C ARG A 258 4.33 4.13 8.82
N VAL A 259 4.91 4.37 7.64
CA VAL A 259 4.59 5.50 6.78
C VAL A 259 4.01 4.97 5.47
N PRO A 260 2.73 5.26 5.15
CA PRO A 260 2.06 4.71 3.98
C PRO A 260 2.52 5.41 2.69
N GLY A 261 2.15 4.81 1.55
CA GLY A 261 2.26 5.42 0.24
C GLY A 261 1.00 6.19 -0.18
N VAL A 262 0.79 6.23 -1.50
CA VAL A 262 -0.32 6.93 -2.17
C VAL A 262 -1.69 6.35 -1.81
N THR A 263 -2.75 7.12 -2.02
CA THR A 263 -4.17 6.73 -1.92
C THR A 263 -4.65 6.26 -0.53
N ASN A 264 -3.83 6.40 0.50
CA ASN A 264 -4.19 6.04 1.87
C ASN A 264 -5.00 7.17 2.51
N ARG A 265 -6.17 6.81 3.06
CA ARG A 265 -7.20 7.72 3.55
C ARG A 265 -7.90 7.10 4.75
N LEU A 266 -8.71 7.87 5.46
CA LEU A 266 -9.51 7.32 6.57
C LEU A 266 -10.41 6.17 6.16
N ASP A 267 -11.01 6.22 4.97
CA ASP A 267 -12.01 5.24 4.54
C ASP A 267 -11.43 3.89 4.09
N ASN A 268 -10.11 3.81 3.88
CA ASN A 268 -9.38 2.58 3.56
C ASN A 268 -8.21 2.28 4.53
N PHE A 269 -8.05 3.05 5.61
CA PHE A 269 -6.96 2.95 6.58
C PHE A 269 -6.76 1.54 7.15
N GLN A 270 -7.81 0.72 7.24
CA GLN A 270 -7.70 -0.63 7.79
C GLN A 270 -6.66 -1.49 7.06
N SER A 271 -6.62 -1.43 5.72
CA SER A 271 -5.67 -2.23 4.93
C SER A 271 -4.22 -1.84 5.25
N PHE A 272 -3.97 -0.56 5.54
CA PHE A 272 -2.68 -0.11 6.02
C PHE A 272 -2.43 -0.59 7.45
N ALA A 273 -3.37 -0.38 8.37
CA ALA A 273 -3.25 -0.75 9.79
C ALA A 273 -2.98 -2.24 10.03
N ASP A 274 -3.52 -3.14 9.20
CA ASP A 274 -3.32 -4.59 9.32
C ASP A 274 -1.84 -4.98 9.29
N GLY A 275 -1.04 -4.35 8.42
CA GLY A 275 0.41 -4.59 8.38
C GLY A 275 1.15 -4.13 9.64
N GLY A 276 0.53 -3.31 10.49
CA GLY A 276 1.07 -2.97 11.81
C GLY A 276 0.94 -4.12 12.80
N VAL A 277 -0.16 -4.89 12.70
CA VAL A 277 -0.32 -6.14 13.45
C VAL A 277 0.70 -7.14 12.94
N ASP A 278 0.83 -7.29 11.63
CA ASP A 278 1.80 -8.21 11.03
C ASP A 278 3.27 -7.84 11.36
N LEU A 279 3.57 -6.58 11.67
CA LEU A 279 4.89 -6.16 12.15
C LEU A 279 5.11 -6.46 13.64
N LEU A 280 4.07 -6.34 14.47
CA LEU A 280 4.17 -6.47 15.93
C LEU A 280 4.21 -7.93 16.40
N VAL A 281 3.66 -8.86 15.62
CA VAL A 281 3.55 -10.27 16.03
C VAL A 281 4.81 -11.09 15.76
N ASP A 282 5.04 -12.11 16.58
CA ASP A 282 6.06 -13.13 16.38
C ASP A 282 5.61 -14.22 15.38
N GLY A 283 6.37 -15.33 15.32
CA GLY A 283 6.06 -16.48 14.46
C GLY A 283 4.78 -17.24 14.85
N ASP A 284 4.36 -17.14 16.10
CA ASP A 284 3.13 -17.77 16.63
C ASP A 284 1.92 -16.82 16.54
N GLY A 285 2.12 -15.60 16.02
CA GLY A 285 1.08 -14.58 15.88
C GLY A 285 0.78 -13.84 17.17
N VAL A 286 1.66 -13.92 18.18
CA VAL A 286 1.53 -13.21 19.46
C VAL A 286 2.25 -11.87 19.37
N GLU A 287 1.60 -10.81 19.84
CA GLU A 287 2.20 -9.48 19.85
C GLU A 287 3.37 -9.40 20.83
N ARG A 288 4.48 -8.80 20.39
CA ARG A 288 5.65 -8.58 21.23
C ARG A 288 5.29 -7.67 22.42
N PRO A 289 5.61 -8.07 23.67
CA PRO A 289 5.28 -7.28 24.85
C PRO A 289 6.12 -6.01 24.99
N ASP A 290 7.31 -5.97 24.39
CA ASP A 290 8.24 -4.83 24.42
C ASP A 290 8.15 -3.92 23.19
N GLY A 291 7.26 -4.23 22.25
CA GLY A 291 7.12 -3.52 20.99
C GLY A 291 5.87 -2.64 20.96
N ALA A 292 5.99 -1.47 20.33
CA ALA A 292 4.84 -0.68 19.90
C ALA A 292 4.94 -0.32 18.41
N VAL A 293 3.82 -0.35 17.70
CA VAL A 293 3.74 0.04 16.29
C VAL A 293 2.76 1.19 16.14
N ILE A 294 3.21 2.28 15.55
CA ILE A 294 2.40 3.44 15.18
C ILE A 294 2.17 3.38 13.67
N SER A 295 0.96 3.04 13.23
CA SER A 295 0.56 3.18 11.82
C SER A 295 0.12 4.61 11.56
N TRP A 296 1.02 5.42 10.98
CA TRP A 296 0.88 6.88 10.89
C TRP A 296 0.44 7.34 9.50
N LEU A 297 -0.84 7.70 9.37
CA LEU A 297 -1.38 8.44 8.23
C LEU A 297 -1.51 9.92 8.64
N GLY A 298 -0.39 10.65 8.68
CA GLY A 298 -0.35 12.04 9.17
C GLY A 298 -0.11 13.11 8.10
N TYR A 299 -0.12 12.74 6.82
CA TYR A 299 0.04 13.67 5.69
C TYR A 299 -1.04 13.44 4.64
N ASP A 300 -1.21 14.42 3.74
CA ASP A 300 -2.12 14.30 2.60
C ASP A 300 -1.46 13.42 1.54
N THR A 301 -1.94 12.19 1.37
CA THR A 301 -1.30 11.26 0.43
C THR A 301 -1.62 11.66 -1.01
N PRO A 302 -0.71 11.40 -1.97
CA PRO A 302 -1.03 11.60 -3.38
C PRO A 302 -2.14 10.66 -3.83
N GLU A 303 -2.97 11.11 -4.76
CA GLU A 303 -3.81 10.22 -5.57
C GLU A 303 -2.98 9.62 -6.73
N GLN A 304 -3.52 8.67 -7.49
CA GLN A 304 -2.75 7.94 -8.52
C GLN A 304 -2.09 8.84 -9.59
N GLY A 305 -2.62 10.04 -9.85
CA GLY A 305 -2.03 11.02 -10.77
C GLY A 305 -1.15 12.09 -10.11
N ASP A 306 -1.18 12.22 -8.78
CA ASP A 306 -0.44 13.24 -8.03
C ASP A 306 0.91 12.70 -7.51
N SER A 307 1.13 11.39 -7.57
CA SER A 307 2.20 10.61 -6.91
C SER A 307 3.62 10.93 -7.37
N VAL A 308 3.73 11.74 -8.39
CA VAL A 308 4.90 12.14 -9.16
C VAL A 308 5.39 13.53 -8.79
N ASP A 309 4.53 14.35 -8.18
CA ASP A 309 4.94 15.64 -7.60
C ASP A 309 5.50 15.39 -6.19
N PRO A 310 6.75 15.81 -5.89
CA PRO A 310 7.33 15.65 -4.55
C PRO A 310 6.75 16.60 -3.50
N ALA A 311 5.93 17.60 -3.84
CA ALA A 311 5.44 18.62 -2.92
C ALA A 311 4.67 18.02 -1.72
N LYS A 312 3.85 16.98 -1.95
CA LYS A 312 3.16 16.26 -0.87
C LYS A 312 4.15 15.54 0.05
N ALA A 313 5.25 14.99 -0.48
CA ALA A 313 6.31 14.41 0.34
C ALA A 313 7.09 15.44 1.15
N GLU A 314 7.28 16.66 0.65
CA GLU A 314 7.97 17.72 1.39
C GLU A 314 7.14 18.20 2.59
N VAL A 315 5.84 18.42 2.38
CA VAL A 315 4.92 18.72 3.47
C VAL A 315 4.85 17.53 4.44
N GLY A 316 4.66 16.32 3.92
CA GLY A 316 4.59 15.10 4.72
C GLY A 316 5.86 14.85 5.53
N GLY A 317 7.04 15.16 4.99
CA GLY A 317 8.32 14.99 5.67
C GLY A 317 8.45 15.91 6.88
N ARG A 318 8.00 17.18 6.75
CA ARG A 318 7.94 18.11 7.89
C ARG A 318 6.96 17.65 8.95
N GLU A 319 5.78 17.15 8.55
CA GLU A 319 4.77 16.61 9.45
C GLU A 319 5.27 15.35 10.18
N LEU A 320 5.97 14.45 9.48
CA LEU A 320 6.55 13.23 10.06
C LEU A 320 7.63 13.59 11.09
N ARG A 321 8.54 14.49 10.73
CA ARG A 321 9.58 14.99 11.64
C ARG A 321 8.97 15.62 12.89
N ALA A 322 7.96 16.49 12.72
CA ALA A 322 7.29 17.14 13.84
C ALA A 322 6.59 16.11 14.74
N PHE A 323 5.86 15.16 14.15
CA PHE A 323 5.16 14.11 14.89
C PHE A 323 6.12 13.21 15.67
N ARG A 324 7.21 12.72 15.03
CA ARG A 324 8.26 11.94 15.71
C ARG A 324 8.78 12.70 16.92
N ARG A 325 9.27 13.92 16.72
CA ARG A 325 9.88 14.73 17.79
C ARG A 325 8.89 15.02 18.92
N GLY A 326 7.64 15.31 18.57
CA GLY A 326 6.57 15.58 19.53
C GLY A 326 6.21 14.36 20.39
N ILE A 327 6.03 13.19 19.78
CA ILE A 327 5.66 11.98 20.53
C ILE A 327 6.81 11.48 21.41
N GLY A 328 8.08 11.80 21.07
CA GLY A 328 9.26 11.43 21.84
C GLY A 328 9.22 11.85 23.32
N VAL A 329 8.46 12.90 23.67
CA VAL A 329 8.29 13.36 25.07
C VAL A 329 7.44 12.37 25.91
N SER A 330 6.66 11.52 25.25
CA SER A 330 5.81 10.50 25.86
C SER A 330 6.39 9.08 25.74
N LEU A 331 7.53 8.91 25.07
CA LEU A 331 8.20 7.61 24.96
C LEU A 331 9.16 7.39 26.12
N ARG A 332 9.52 6.12 26.34
CA ARG A 332 10.60 5.74 27.24
C ARG A 332 11.93 6.39 26.78
N PRO A 333 12.77 6.95 27.67
CA PRO A 333 13.98 7.67 27.26
C PRO A 333 15.00 6.85 26.45
N ASP A 334 15.02 5.53 26.65
CA ASP A 334 15.88 4.57 25.95
C ASP A 334 15.11 3.73 24.91
N ALA A 335 13.93 4.19 24.46
CA ALA A 335 13.21 3.55 23.37
C ALA A 335 14.00 3.69 22.05
N ARG A 336 14.18 2.56 21.35
CA ARG A 336 14.73 2.54 19.99
C ARG A 336 13.62 2.78 18.98
N LEU A 337 13.86 3.66 18.01
CA LEU A 337 12.86 4.10 17.06
C LEU A 337 13.19 3.63 15.64
N GLY A 338 12.20 3.04 14.98
CA GLY A 338 12.32 2.61 13.58
C GLY A 338 11.29 3.27 12.67
N ILE A 339 11.70 3.70 11.48
CA ILE A 339 10.77 4.13 10.42
C ILE A 339 10.65 3.01 9.37
N PHE A 340 9.42 2.60 9.08
CA PHE A 340 9.09 1.55 8.13
C PHE A 340 8.23 2.16 7.02
N ALA A 341 8.89 2.58 5.95
CA ALA A 341 8.30 3.41 4.92
C ALA A 341 7.99 2.60 3.66
N HIS A 342 6.77 2.69 3.16
CA HIS A 342 6.33 1.97 1.96
C HIS A 342 6.04 2.94 0.82
N SER A 343 6.45 2.60 -0.40
CA SER A 343 6.07 3.33 -1.61
C SER A 343 6.43 4.82 -1.51
N TYR A 344 5.54 5.73 -1.85
CA TYR A 344 5.74 7.19 -1.70
C TYR A 344 6.08 7.63 -0.27
N GLY A 345 5.74 6.83 0.76
CA GLY A 345 6.16 7.05 2.14
C GLY A 345 7.68 7.02 2.33
N THR A 346 8.41 6.34 1.43
CA THR A 346 9.89 6.35 1.42
C THR A 346 10.45 7.73 1.06
N LEU A 347 9.82 8.43 0.11
CA LEU A 347 10.16 9.81 -0.24
C LEU A 347 9.80 10.78 0.90
N VAL A 348 8.61 10.62 1.50
CA VAL A 348 8.19 11.37 2.70
C VAL A 348 9.23 11.23 3.81
N THR A 349 9.68 9.99 4.06
CA THR A 349 10.70 9.69 5.06
C THR A 349 12.04 10.32 4.69
N SER A 350 12.49 10.19 3.44
CA SER A 350 13.71 10.84 2.97
C SER A 350 13.69 12.36 3.17
N LYS A 351 12.56 13.02 2.85
CA LYS A 351 12.39 14.46 3.09
C LYS A 351 12.43 14.79 4.59
N ALA A 352 11.84 13.96 5.46
CA ALA A 352 11.94 14.14 6.90
C ALA A 352 13.38 14.05 7.42
N LEU A 353 14.16 13.08 6.93
CA LEU A 353 15.58 12.92 7.27
C LEU A 353 16.41 14.12 6.82
N GLN A 354 16.21 14.59 5.57
CA GLN A 354 16.87 15.79 5.03
C GLN A 354 16.52 17.08 5.81
N GLU A 355 15.32 17.15 6.38
CA GLU A 355 14.87 18.24 7.27
C GLU A 355 15.40 18.09 8.72
N GLY A 356 16.27 17.11 8.98
CA GLY A 356 16.89 16.89 10.29
C GLY A 356 16.05 16.06 11.25
N MET A 357 15.36 15.02 10.77
CA MET A 357 14.88 13.91 11.61
C MET A 357 16.04 12.94 11.85
N ASP A 358 16.99 13.35 12.69
CA ASP A 358 18.25 12.67 13.01
C ASP A 358 18.16 11.71 14.21
N ASP A 359 16.95 11.53 14.72
CA ASP A 359 16.63 10.92 15.99
C ASP A 359 15.94 9.56 15.79
N VAL A 360 16.47 8.74 14.89
CA VAL A 360 15.96 7.38 14.61
C VAL A 360 17.10 6.37 14.53
N ASP A 361 16.88 5.18 15.06
CA ASP A 361 17.90 4.12 15.12
C ASP A 361 17.93 3.27 13.85
N LYS A 362 16.76 3.14 13.18
CA LYS A 362 16.61 2.28 12.00
C LYS A 362 15.60 2.84 11.00
N VAL A 363 15.87 2.68 9.72
CA VAL A 363 14.97 3.06 8.62
C VAL A 363 14.92 1.95 7.58
N VAL A 364 13.70 1.53 7.22
CA VAL A 364 13.46 0.56 6.15
C VAL A 364 12.68 1.24 5.03
N PHE A 365 13.23 1.20 3.82
CA PHE A 365 12.54 1.64 2.61
C PHE A 365 12.03 0.42 1.83
N MET A 366 10.72 0.27 1.67
CA MET A 366 10.15 -0.81 0.87
C MET A 366 9.43 -0.26 -0.36
N GLY A 367 9.68 -0.88 -1.52
CA GLY A 367 8.97 -0.56 -2.75
C GLY A 367 9.13 0.90 -3.19
N SER A 368 10.33 1.47 -3.07
CA SER A 368 10.52 2.92 -3.15
C SER A 368 10.50 3.44 -4.60
N PRO A 369 9.74 4.49 -4.93
CA PRO A 369 9.88 5.19 -6.21
C PRO A 369 11.15 6.05 -6.31
N GLY A 370 12.02 6.04 -5.29
CA GLY A 370 13.19 6.90 -5.16
C GLY A 370 13.13 7.81 -3.94
N LEU A 371 14.31 8.25 -3.47
CA LEU A 371 14.45 9.06 -2.24
C LEU A 371 14.68 10.56 -2.50
N GLY A 372 14.56 11.02 -3.74
CA GLY A 372 14.85 12.37 -4.19
C GLY A 372 16.11 12.45 -5.06
N PRO A 373 16.23 13.48 -5.92
CA PRO A 373 17.30 13.58 -6.92
C PRO A 373 18.71 13.75 -6.34
N ASN A 374 18.82 14.15 -5.07
CA ASN A 374 20.08 14.41 -4.38
C ASN A 374 20.53 13.26 -3.48
N ILE A 375 19.76 12.17 -3.40
CA ILE A 375 20.06 11.03 -2.54
C ILE A 375 20.43 9.84 -3.44
N ARG A 376 21.68 9.42 -3.38
CA ARG A 376 22.23 8.29 -4.15
C ARG A 376 22.91 7.25 -3.27
N SER A 377 23.04 7.54 -1.97
CA SER A 377 23.68 6.69 -0.97
C SER A 377 23.13 7.02 0.42
N ILE A 378 23.18 6.08 1.37
CA ILE A 378 22.72 6.35 2.74
C ILE A 378 23.60 7.38 3.45
N LYS A 379 24.86 7.55 3.02
CA LYS A 379 25.78 8.58 3.52
C LYS A 379 25.30 10.00 3.26
N ASP A 380 24.46 10.22 2.26
CA ASP A 380 23.91 11.54 1.94
C ASP A 380 23.03 12.08 3.09
N PHE A 381 22.46 11.19 3.93
CA PHE A 381 21.73 11.58 5.14
C PHE A 381 22.61 12.01 6.31
N GLN A 382 23.91 11.67 6.29
CA GLN A 382 24.87 12.00 7.36
C GLN A 382 24.49 11.45 8.75
N MET A 383 23.91 10.24 8.79
CA MET A 383 23.43 9.59 10.01
C MET A 383 24.20 8.28 10.30
N PRO A 384 25.45 8.36 10.80
CA PRO A 384 26.33 7.19 10.93
C PRO A 384 25.88 6.18 12.00
N ASN A 385 24.98 6.58 12.91
CA ASN A 385 24.46 5.72 13.98
C ASN A 385 23.10 5.10 13.65
N THR A 386 22.58 5.35 12.45
CA THR A 386 21.28 4.84 12.01
C THR A 386 21.49 3.69 11.03
N HIS A 387 20.78 2.59 11.25
CA HIS A 387 20.79 1.45 10.34
C HIS A 387 19.77 1.66 9.21
N PHE A 388 20.23 1.56 7.97
CA PHE A 388 19.36 1.71 6.79
C PHE A 388 19.22 0.37 6.05
N PHE A 389 17.99 0.08 5.65
CA PHE A 389 17.62 -1.13 4.93
C PHE A 389 16.72 -0.80 3.74
N ALA A 390 16.80 -1.63 2.70
CA ALA A 390 15.89 -1.56 1.56
C ALA A 390 15.29 -2.92 1.20
N MET A 391 14.06 -2.90 0.70
CA MET A 391 13.37 -4.05 0.12
C MET A 391 12.78 -3.67 -1.23
N ARG A 392 13.06 -4.50 -2.24
CA ARG A 392 12.41 -4.47 -3.54
C ARG A 392 11.93 -5.87 -3.88
N ALA A 393 10.62 -6.04 -3.96
CA ALA A 393 10.01 -7.30 -4.34
C ALA A 393 10.05 -7.47 -5.87
N PRO A 394 10.26 -8.70 -6.38
CA PRO A 394 10.10 -8.99 -7.80
C PRO A 394 8.73 -8.51 -8.31
N GLY A 395 8.72 -7.82 -9.45
CA GLY A 395 7.50 -7.29 -10.05
C GLY A 395 6.99 -5.98 -9.43
N ASP A 396 7.81 -5.29 -8.63
CA ASP A 396 7.47 -3.95 -8.13
C ASP A 396 7.76 -2.88 -9.19
N ALA A 397 6.77 -2.59 -10.02
CA ALA A 397 6.86 -1.58 -11.10
C ALA A 397 7.26 -0.18 -10.61
N VAL A 398 6.86 0.19 -9.39
CA VAL A 398 7.11 1.51 -8.81
C VAL A 398 8.59 1.65 -8.46
N SER A 399 9.21 0.58 -7.95
CA SER A 399 10.64 0.60 -7.63
C SER A 399 11.51 0.62 -8.89
N TYR A 400 11.06 -0.07 -9.94
CA TYR A 400 11.77 -0.08 -11.21
C TYR A 400 11.75 1.29 -11.91
N SER A 401 10.66 2.05 -11.78
CA SER A 401 10.49 3.32 -12.47
C SER A 401 11.40 4.44 -11.97
N GLN A 402 11.84 4.43 -10.69
CA GLN A 402 12.68 5.50 -10.12
C GLN A 402 12.12 6.91 -10.33
N GLY A 403 10.79 7.07 -10.29
CA GLY A 403 10.10 8.33 -10.59
C GLY A 403 10.55 9.53 -9.73
N HIS A 404 11.11 9.28 -8.55
CA HIS A 404 11.61 10.29 -7.60
C HIS A 404 13.11 10.19 -7.34
N GLY A 405 13.87 9.64 -8.29
CA GLY A 405 15.32 9.44 -8.17
C GLY A 405 15.69 8.01 -7.83
N SER A 406 16.94 7.81 -7.42
CA SER A 406 17.50 6.47 -7.29
C SER A 406 16.76 5.63 -6.24
N ASP A 407 16.43 4.40 -6.63
CA ASP A 407 15.86 3.36 -5.77
C ASP A 407 16.91 2.96 -4.71
N PRO A 408 16.59 3.07 -3.41
CA PRO A 408 17.50 2.69 -2.33
C PRO A 408 17.96 1.24 -2.40
N ALA A 409 17.21 0.32 -3.01
CA ALA A 409 17.67 -1.07 -3.19
C ALA A 409 18.94 -1.18 -4.06
N ASP A 410 19.28 -0.15 -4.84
CA ASP A 410 20.50 -0.09 -5.65
C ASP A 410 21.65 0.67 -4.98
N PHE A 411 21.47 1.15 -3.73
CA PHE A 411 22.52 1.92 -3.05
C PHE A 411 23.69 1.03 -2.66
N PRO A 412 24.94 1.47 -2.87
CA PRO A 412 26.12 0.62 -2.66
C PRO A 412 26.40 0.33 -1.18
N ASP A 413 25.80 1.10 -0.27
CA ASP A 413 26.08 1.06 1.16
C ASP A 413 24.86 0.76 2.02
N ILE A 414 23.73 0.37 1.42
CA ILE A 414 22.55 -0.08 2.15
C ILE A 414 22.56 -1.60 2.36
N THR A 415 21.91 -2.07 3.43
CA THR A 415 21.62 -3.51 3.58
C THR A 415 20.33 -3.84 2.83
N ARG A 416 20.46 -4.58 1.73
CA ARG A 416 19.31 -5.04 0.94
C ARG A 416 18.72 -6.33 1.49
N LEU A 417 17.48 -6.27 1.96
CA LEU A 417 16.78 -7.39 2.61
C LEU A 417 16.04 -8.24 1.59
N ASP A 418 16.09 -9.55 1.78
CA ASP A 418 15.33 -10.51 0.96
C ASP A 418 13.83 -10.39 1.26
N THR A 419 13.02 -10.51 0.22
CA THR A 419 11.55 -10.44 0.27
C THR A 419 10.87 -11.75 -0.05
N MET A 420 11.63 -12.81 -0.40
CA MET A 420 11.20 -14.15 -0.83
C MET A 420 9.71 -14.45 -0.59
N ARG A 421 8.98 -14.77 -1.66
CA ARG A 421 7.52 -14.97 -1.74
C ARG A 421 6.66 -13.70 -1.73
N ALA A 422 7.21 -12.52 -1.49
CA ALA A 422 6.53 -11.28 -1.87
C ALA A 422 6.66 -11.07 -3.39
N PHE A 423 5.58 -10.61 -4.03
CA PHE A 423 5.59 -10.24 -5.44
C PHE A 423 4.77 -8.97 -5.64
N GLY A 424 5.27 -8.06 -6.47
CA GLY A 424 4.61 -6.79 -6.73
C GLY A 424 4.71 -5.80 -5.57
N HIS A 425 3.97 -4.71 -5.71
CA HIS A 425 4.21 -3.50 -4.93
C HIS A 425 3.66 -3.54 -3.49
N SER A 426 2.75 -4.47 -3.16
CA SER A 426 1.98 -4.41 -1.91
C SER A 426 2.25 -5.57 -0.93
N ASP A 427 3.07 -6.56 -1.32
CA ASP A 427 3.18 -7.83 -0.59
C ASP A 427 4.26 -7.84 0.49
N TYR A 428 4.93 -6.71 0.77
CA TYR A 428 6.03 -6.61 1.75
C TYR A 428 5.64 -7.02 3.18
N TYR A 429 4.35 -6.95 3.52
CA TYR A 429 3.81 -7.35 4.82
C TYR A 429 3.07 -8.69 4.78
N ASP A 430 3.10 -9.47 3.68
CA ASP A 430 2.47 -10.79 3.65
C ASP A 430 3.06 -11.67 4.78
N PRO A 431 2.23 -12.15 5.73
CA PRO A 431 2.66 -13.01 6.83
C PRO A 431 3.43 -14.28 6.44
N LYS A 432 3.37 -14.68 5.17
CA LYS A 432 4.02 -15.88 4.62
C LYS A 432 5.32 -15.58 3.86
N ALA A 433 5.64 -14.31 3.66
CA ALA A 433 6.81 -13.86 2.94
C ALA A 433 7.98 -13.58 3.88
N GLU A 434 9.20 -13.79 3.38
CA GLU A 434 10.41 -13.49 4.14
C GLU A 434 10.57 -11.99 4.40
N GLY A 435 9.98 -11.15 3.55
CA GLY A 435 9.95 -9.70 3.73
C GLY A 435 9.47 -9.29 5.12
N VAL A 436 8.27 -9.72 5.53
CA VAL A 436 7.74 -9.33 6.85
C VAL A 436 8.55 -9.94 8.00
N HIS A 437 9.15 -11.12 7.82
CA HIS A 437 10.04 -11.72 8.82
C HIS A 437 11.31 -10.88 9.02
N ASN A 438 11.92 -10.39 7.94
CA ASN A 438 13.01 -9.43 8.01
C ASN A 438 12.57 -8.11 8.67
N LEU A 439 11.37 -7.59 8.34
CA LEU A 439 10.84 -6.39 9.00
C LEU A 439 10.73 -6.58 10.51
N ARG A 440 10.23 -7.74 10.97
CA ARG A 440 10.14 -8.09 12.41
C ARG A 440 11.52 -8.16 13.07
N ARG A 441 12.52 -8.77 12.39
CA ARG A 441 13.91 -8.83 12.90
C ARG A 441 14.54 -7.45 12.99
N VAL A 442 14.36 -6.60 11.97
CA VAL A 442 14.81 -5.19 12.04
C VAL A 442 14.12 -4.46 13.19
N PHE A 443 12.80 -4.63 13.33
CA PHE A 443 12.04 -4.03 14.41
C PHE A 443 12.59 -4.45 15.78
N ALA A 444 12.90 -5.73 15.96
CA ALA A 444 13.49 -6.30 17.16
C ALA A 444 14.97 -5.95 17.41
N GLY A 445 15.70 -5.46 16.40
CA GLY A 445 17.15 -5.29 16.45
C GLY A 445 17.95 -6.60 16.30
N GLU A 446 17.33 -7.65 15.73
CA GLU A 446 17.94 -8.96 15.51
C GLU A 446 18.69 -8.99 14.16
N TYR A 447 19.73 -8.17 14.02
CA TYR A 447 20.40 -7.98 12.73
C TYR A 447 21.18 -9.20 12.23
N ASP A 448 21.64 -10.07 13.13
CA ASP A 448 22.40 -11.28 12.79
C ASP A 448 21.55 -12.37 12.12
N SER A 449 20.22 -12.26 12.19
CA SER A 449 19.27 -13.23 11.61
C SER A 449 18.62 -12.71 10.32
N LEU A 450 19.05 -11.56 9.80
CA LEU A 450 18.53 -11.00 8.56
C LEU A 450 18.93 -11.86 7.36
N THR A 451 17.99 -12.02 6.43
CA THR A 451 18.26 -12.57 5.10
C THR A 451 18.41 -11.43 4.11
N THR A 452 19.45 -11.49 3.30
CA THR A 452 19.80 -10.44 2.32
C THR A 452 19.81 -11.01 0.92
N VAL A 453 19.60 -10.15 -0.07
CA VAL A 453 19.64 -10.52 -1.48
C VAL A 453 20.58 -9.59 -2.24
N ASP A 454 21.36 -10.17 -3.15
CA ASP A 454 22.19 -9.45 -4.12
C ASP A 454 21.77 -9.92 -5.52
N SER A 455 20.65 -9.37 -5.99
CA SER A 455 20.08 -9.66 -7.31
C SER A 455 20.12 -8.43 -8.20
N SER A 456 20.41 -8.65 -9.48
CA SER A 456 20.19 -7.65 -10.51
C SER A 456 18.69 -7.48 -10.84
N LEU A 457 18.34 -6.34 -11.44
CA LEU A 457 16.96 -6.04 -11.85
C LEU A 457 16.36 -7.14 -12.74
N ASP A 458 17.13 -7.66 -13.71
CA ASP A 458 16.63 -8.66 -14.66
C ASP A 458 16.61 -10.09 -14.10
N GLU A 459 17.33 -10.36 -13.00
CA GLU A 459 17.14 -11.59 -12.22
C GLU A 459 15.83 -11.55 -11.42
N GLU A 460 15.45 -10.38 -10.93
CA GLU A 460 14.17 -10.16 -10.25
C GLU A 460 12.99 -10.20 -11.23
N MET A 461 13.13 -9.51 -12.37
CA MET A 461 12.16 -9.52 -13.45
C MET A 461 12.83 -9.15 -14.77
N THR A 462 12.81 -10.07 -15.72
CA THR A 462 13.29 -9.77 -17.08
C THR A 462 12.54 -8.56 -17.65
N GLY A 463 13.26 -7.56 -18.13
CA GLY A 463 12.67 -6.34 -18.68
C GLY A 463 12.56 -5.18 -17.69
N ALA A 464 12.90 -5.38 -16.41
CA ALA A 464 12.89 -4.32 -15.42
C ALA A 464 13.91 -3.21 -15.75
N THR A 465 15.08 -3.58 -16.30
CA THR A 465 16.05 -2.60 -16.81
C THR A 465 15.47 -1.76 -17.95
N GLU A 466 14.70 -2.37 -18.85
CA GLU A 466 14.06 -1.67 -19.98
C GLU A 466 12.93 -0.75 -19.52
N ILE A 467 12.21 -1.09 -18.45
CA ILE A 467 11.23 -0.17 -17.83
C ILE A 467 11.95 1.09 -17.35
N ARG A 468 13.08 0.93 -16.64
CA ARG A 468 13.86 2.07 -16.15
C ARG A 468 14.42 2.92 -17.30
N ARG A 469 14.87 2.30 -18.39
CA ARG A 469 15.32 3.01 -19.60
C ARG A 469 14.19 3.80 -20.25
N LEU A 470 13.00 3.24 -20.36
CA LEU A 470 11.82 3.94 -20.89
C LEU A 470 11.48 5.19 -20.06
N VAL A 471 11.50 5.06 -18.73
CA VAL A 471 11.24 6.20 -17.84
C VAL A 471 12.35 7.25 -17.97
N GLY A 472 13.61 6.82 -18.03
CA GLY A 472 14.76 7.72 -18.27
C GLY A 472 14.66 8.48 -19.59
N PHE A 473 14.29 7.80 -20.68
CA PHE A 473 14.07 8.41 -22.00
C PHE A 473 13.06 9.57 -21.95
N LEU A 474 11.98 9.41 -21.17
CA LEU A 474 10.97 10.45 -20.96
C LEU A 474 11.50 11.56 -20.05
N GLN A 475 12.16 11.23 -18.93
CA GLN A 475 12.72 12.19 -17.98
C GLN A 475 13.83 13.08 -18.58
N GLU A 476 14.56 12.61 -19.59
CA GLU A 476 15.56 13.41 -20.31
C GLU A 476 14.95 14.49 -21.21
N ARG A 477 13.71 14.29 -21.67
CA ARG A 477 13.04 15.15 -22.66
C ARG A 477 11.99 16.06 -22.04
N LEU A 478 11.49 15.68 -20.87
CA LEU A 478 10.36 16.31 -20.21
C LEU A 478 10.79 16.94 -18.90
N THR A 479 10.17 18.07 -18.52
CA THR A 479 10.41 18.63 -17.19
C THR A 479 9.82 17.71 -16.11
N PRO A 480 10.25 17.81 -14.84
CA PRO A 480 9.64 17.06 -13.75
C PRO A 480 8.11 17.23 -13.68
N GLU A 481 7.59 18.42 -13.96
CA GLU A 481 6.14 18.68 -14.00
C GLU A 481 5.44 18.02 -15.19
N GLU A 482 6.14 17.80 -16.30
CA GLU A 482 5.63 17.10 -17.49
C GLU A 482 5.62 15.59 -17.30
N VAL A 483 6.71 15.04 -16.75
CA VAL A 483 6.76 13.64 -16.32
C VAL A 483 5.66 13.36 -15.29
N ALA A 484 5.43 14.33 -14.39
CA ALA A 484 4.34 14.22 -13.44
C ALA A 484 2.97 14.16 -14.12
N ARG A 485 2.69 15.04 -15.07
CA ARG A 485 1.41 14.98 -15.82
C ARG A 485 1.19 13.64 -16.53
N LEU A 486 2.26 12.95 -16.94
CA LEU A 486 2.18 11.63 -17.58
C LEU A 486 2.13 10.45 -16.60
N GLY A 487 2.53 10.62 -15.34
CA GLY A 487 2.72 9.50 -14.40
C GLY A 487 1.49 8.61 -14.25
N GLY A 488 0.30 9.23 -14.16
CA GLY A 488 -0.98 8.52 -14.09
C GLY A 488 -1.30 7.66 -15.32
N ASP A 489 -0.72 7.98 -16.48
CA ASP A 489 -0.91 7.24 -17.73
C ASP A 489 0.22 6.22 -17.98
N ILE A 490 1.43 6.49 -17.47
CA ILE A 490 2.60 5.62 -17.61
C ILE A 490 2.55 4.45 -16.60
N ASP A 491 2.08 4.69 -15.37
CA ASP A 491 2.02 3.66 -14.32
C ASP A 491 1.22 2.42 -14.76
N PRO A 492 0.03 2.54 -15.38
CA PRO A 492 -0.70 1.39 -15.94
C PRO A 492 0.07 0.64 -17.03
N ILE A 493 0.88 1.33 -17.82
CA ILE A 493 1.70 0.74 -18.89
C ILE A 493 2.83 -0.07 -18.27
N ALA A 494 3.58 0.52 -17.33
CA ALA A 494 4.62 -0.18 -16.59
C ALA A 494 4.07 -1.40 -15.86
N GLN A 495 2.93 -1.28 -15.18
CA GLN A 495 2.24 -2.41 -14.55
C GLN A 495 1.77 -3.45 -15.58
N GLY A 496 1.32 -3.03 -16.76
CA GLY A 496 0.97 -3.90 -17.88
C GLY A 496 2.15 -4.77 -18.30
N ILE A 497 3.32 -4.15 -18.45
CA ILE A 497 4.58 -4.82 -18.82
C ILE A 497 5.02 -5.79 -17.74
N VAL A 498 5.07 -5.32 -16.49
CA VAL A 498 5.47 -6.14 -15.33
C VAL A 498 4.56 -7.35 -15.11
N SER A 499 3.24 -7.18 -15.30
CA SER A 499 2.27 -8.27 -15.17
C SER A 499 2.23 -9.21 -16.39
N GLY A 500 3.01 -8.94 -17.43
CA GLY A 500 3.01 -9.70 -18.69
C GLY A 500 1.72 -9.55 -19.50
N ARG A 501 0.82 -8.64 -19.12
CA ARG A 501 -0.42 -8.33 -19.86
C ARG A 501 -0.17 -7.52 -21.12
N MET A 502 0.99 -6.87 -21.21
CA MET A 502 1.40 -5.98 -22.28
C MET A 502 2.88 -6.24 -22.61
N GLY A 503 3.24 -6.32 -23.90
CA GLY A 503 4.64 -6.26 -24.33
C GLY A 503 5.12 -4.81 -24.48
N PHE A 504 6.43 -4.57 -24.55
CA PHE A 504 6.95 -3.21 -24.80
C PHE A 504 6.38 -2.62 -26.09
N THR A 505 6.27 -3.38 -27.18
CA THR A 505 5.67 -2.89 -28.44
C THR A 505 4.24 -2.39 -28.28
N ASP A 506 3.47 -3.00 -27.38
CA ASP A 506 2.09 -2.61 -27.11
C ASP A 506 1.99 -1.29 -26.31
N ALA A 507 3.08 -0.86 -25.67
CA ALA A 507 3.16 0.39 -24.93
C ALA A 507 3.23 1.63 -25.83
N ALA A 508 3.66 1.49 -27.10
CA ALA A 508 3.88 2.63 -27.99
C ALA A 508 2.60 3.44 -28.25
N ALA A 509 1.47 2.77 -28.54
CA ALA A 509 0.22 3.46 -28.83
C ALA A 509 -0.40 4.17 -27.61
N PRO A 510 -0.47 3.54 -26.42
CA PRO A 510 -0.86 4.23 -25.18
C PRO A 510 0.05 5.42 -24.83
N LEU A 511 1.37 5.27 -24.92
CA LEU A 511 2.32 6.36 -24.65
C LEU A 511 2.15 7.51 -25.64
N TYR A 512 2.02 7.21 -26.93
CA TYR A 512 1.76 8.22 -27.96
C TYR A 512 0.48 8.99 -27.66
N THR A 513 -0.58 8.28 -27.23
CA THR A 513 -1.87 8.88 -26.94
C THR A 513 -1.75 9.82 -25.73
N SER A 514 -1.11 9.37 -24.65
CA SER A 514 -0.84 10.22 -23.48
C SER A 514 0.01 11.44 -23.83
N LEU A 515 1.14 11.26 -24.51
CA LEU A 515 1.99 12.38 -24.96
C LEU A 515 1.23 13.36 -25.85
N LYS A 516 0.33 12.87 -26.71
CA LYS A 516 -0.53 13.72 -27.53
C LYS A 516 -1.53 14.49 -26.69
N ASP A 517 -2.21 13.82 -25.77
CA ASP A 517 -3.26 14.42 -24.95
C ASP A 517 -2.71 15.49 -23.98
N HIS A 518 -1.42 15.41 -23.64
CA HIS A 518 -0.70 16.41 -22.83
C HIS A 518 0.10 17.44 -23.65
N ASP A 519 -0.04 17.45 -24.98
CA ASP A 519 0.68 18.34 -25.91
C ASP A 519 2.22 18.24 -25.83
N LEU A 520 2.77 17.03 -25.74
CA LEU A 520 4.20 16.74 -25.56
C LEU A 520 4.88 16.04 -26.76
N LEU A 521 4.18 15.90 -27.90
CA LEU A 521 4.73 15.24 -29.11
C LEU A 521 5.84 16.03 -29.80
N ASP A 522 5.99 17.32 -29.48
CA ASP A 522 7.11 18.15 -29.95
C ASP A 522 8.41 17.81 -29.20
N LYS A 523 8.31 17.45 -27.92
CA LYS A 523 9.42 17.05 -27.04
C LYS A 523 9.77 15.58 -27.15
N VAL A 524 8.77 14.75 -27.41
CA VAL A 524 8.93 13.31 -27.65
C VAL A 524 8.35 12.99 -29.03
N PRO A 525 9.12 13.17 -30.10
CA PRO A 525 8.65 12.93 -31.46
C PRO A 525 8.18 11.48 -31.63
N PRO A 526 7.09 11.21 -32.38
CA PRO A 526 6.57 9.87 -32.52
C PRO A 526 7.61 8.86 -33.04
N GLY A 527 8.43 9.26 -34.01
CA GLY A 527 9.49 8.40 -34.56
C GLY A 527 10.54 8.01 -33.51
N GLU A 528 10.92 8.92 -32.61
CA GLU A 528 11.84 8.60 -31.50
C GLU A 528 11.18 7.66 -30.49
N LEU A 529 9.92 7.91 -30.13
CA LEU A 529 9.16 7.03 -29.23
C LEU A 529 9.04 5.61 -29.78
N PHE A 530 8.61 5.46 -31.04
CA PHE A 530 8.49 4.15 -31.68
C PHE A 530 9.84 3.43 -31.78
N SER A 531 10.91 4.17 -32.12
CA SER A 531 12.27 3.64 -32.16
C SER A 531 12.73 3.13 -30.78
N GLU A 532 12.53 3.93 -29.72
CA GLU A 532 12.95 3.54 -28.38
C GLU A 532 12.18 2.31 -27.90
N VAL A 533 10.85 2.33 -28.00
CA VAL A 533 10.00 1.21 -27.58
C VAL A 533 10.34 -0.08 -28.34
N THR A 534 10.65 0.02 -29.63
CA THR A 534 11.05 -1.14 -30.45
C THR A 534 12.44 -1.66 -30.06
N SER A 535 13.38 -0.76 -29.75
CA SER A 535 14.69 -1.15 -29.22
C SER A 535 14.54 -1.89 -27.89
N LEU A 536 13.77 -1.35 -26.96
CA LEU A 536 13.53 -1.96 -25.65
C LEU A 536 12.86 -3.33 -25.80
N ALA A 537 11.86 -3.46 -26.66
CA ALA A 537 11.22 -4.74 -26.93
C ALA A 537 12.21 -5.79 -27.47
N SER A 538 13.13 -5.37 -28.34
CA SER A 538 14.17 -6.23 -28.89
C SER A 538 15.15 -6.70 -27.80
N ASP A 539 15.55 -5.79 -26.90
CA ASP A 539 16.43 -6.10 -25.78
C ASP A 539 15.78 -7.10 -24.82
N VAL A 540 14.51 -6.90 -24.45
CA VAL A 540 13.76 -7.86 -23.61
C VAL A 540 13.65 -9.22 -24.30
N ALA A 541 13.34 -9.26 -25.59
CA ALA A 541 13.26 -10.50 -26.34
C ALA A 541 14.60 -11.25 -26.33
N ALA A 542 15.73 -10.54 -26.49
CA ALA A 542 17.06 -11.13 -26.41
C ALA A 542 17.36 -11.67 -25.01
N LYS A 543 17.00 -10.95 -23.94
CA LYS A 543 17.18 -11.42 -22.55
C LYS A 543 16.35 -12.65 -22.25
N GLU A 544 15.07 -12.66 -22.62
CA GLU A 544 14.20 -13.84 -22.50
C GLU A 544 14.74 -15.03 -23.29
N THR A 545 15.29 -14.76 -24.47
CA THR A 545 15.96 -15.78 -25.29
C THR A 545 17.14 -16.39 -24.56
N ASN A 546 18.06 -15.56 -24.06
CA ASN A 546 19.23 -16.01 -23.32
C ASN A 546 18.84 -16.77 -22.05
N LYS A 547 17.83 -16.30 -21.31
CA LYS A 547 17.32 -16.96 -20.11
C LYS A 547 16.80 -18.37 -20.41
N ARG A 548 16.00 -18.54 -21.47
CA ARG A 548 15.51 -19.86 -21.92
C ARG A 548 16.61 -20.77 -22.45
N MET A 549 17.60 -20.19 -23.14
CA MET A 549 18.79 -20.92 -23.61
C MET A 549 19.59 -21.51 -22.45
N LEU A 550 19.82 -20.71 -21.39
CA LEU A 550 20.52 -21.13 -20.18
C LEU A 550 19.72 -22.15 -19.35
N ALA A 551 18.38 -22.10 -19.41
CA ALA A 551 17.49 -23.05 -18.74
C ALA A 551 17.40 -24.44 -19.43
N GLY A 552 18.09 -24.65 -20.57
CA GLY A 552 18.23 -25.96 -21.20
C GLY A 552 17.16 -26.33 -22.24
N GLY A 553 16.54 -25.33 -22.90
CA GLY A 553 15.53 -25.56 -23.94
C GLY A 553 15.97 -26.52 -25.06
N SER A 554 15.01 -27.30 -25.57
CA SER A 554 15.18 -28.21 -26.71
C SER A 554 15.62 -27.46 -27.97
N SER A 555 16.30 -28.13 -28.90
CA SER A 555 16.77 -27.51 -30.17
C SER A 555 15.65 -26.85 -30.99
N GLU A 556 14.42 -27.35 -30.85
CA GLU A 556 13.22 -26.84 -31.51
C GLU A 556 12.72 -25.53 -30.88
N GLU A 557 12.73 -25.43 -29.55
CA GLU A 557 12.47 -24.17 -28.83
C GLU A 557 13.52 -23.10 -29.18
N LYS A 558 14.78 -23.52 -29.34
CA LYS A 558 15.87 -22.62 -29.77
C LYS A 558 15.60 -22.07 -31.18
N ALA A 559 15.19 -22.92 -32.13
CA ALA A 559 14.90 -22.52 -33.51
C ALA A 559 13.70 -21.55 -33.62
N ILE A 560 12.61 -21.84 -32.89
CA ILE A 560 11.43 -20.96 -32.83
C ILE A 560 11.80 -19.59 -32.25
N LEU A 561 12.67 -19.56 -31.22
CA LEU A 561 13.12 -18.32 -30.61
C LEU A 561 14.02 -17.48 -31.52
N TYR A 562 15.00 -18.10 -32.20
CA TYR A 562 15.85 -17.38 -33.17
C TYR A 562 15.03 -16.78 -34.31
N ALA A 563 13.99 -17.48 -34.78
CA ALA A 563 13.06 -16.94 -35.77
C ALA A 563 12.26 -15.74 -35.23
N GLY A 564 11.84 -15.77 -33.97
CA GLY A 564 11.15 -14.65 -33.31
C GLY A 564 12.03 -13.39 -33.16
N ALA A 565 13.27 -13.55 -32.70
CA ALA A 565 14.22 -12.45 -32.56
C ALA A 565 14.59 -11.84 -33.93
N ALA A 566 14.81 -12.66 -34.95
CA ALA A 566 15.05 -12.21 -36.33
C ALA A 566 13.82 -11.49 -36.92
N LYS A 567 12.61 -11.91 -36.57
CA LYS A 567 11.37 -11.23 -36.97
C LYS A 567 11.24 -9.86 -36.33
N ALA A 568 11.57 -9.71 -35.04
CA ALA A 568 11.53 -8.41 -34.37
C ALA A 568 12.58 -7.43 -34.95
N ALA A 569 13.82 -7.90 -35.15
CA ALA A 569 14.88 -7.12 -35.77
C ALA A 569 14.56 -6.70 -37.22
N SER A 570 13.89 -7.57 -37.99
CA SER A 570 13.50 -7.26 -39.38
C SER A 570 12.33 -6.26 -39.48
N TRP A 571 11.47 -6.17 -38.46
CA TRP A 571 10.45 -5.11 -38.38
C TRP A 571 11.07 -3.73 -38.11
N GLY A 572 12.05 -3.62 -37.22
CA GLY A 572 12.80 -2.38 -37.01
C GLY A 572 13.55 -1.92 -38.28
N LEU A 573 14.09 -2.87 -39.04
CA LEU A 573 14.71 -2.60 -40.35
C LEU A 573 13.69 -2.17 -41.42
N ALA A 574 12.44 -2.66 -41.35
CA ALA A 574 11.39 -2.27 -42.29
C ALA A 574 10.93 -0.82 -42.06
N GLU A 575 10.85 -0.35 -40.81
CA GLU A 575 10.47 1.04 -40.49
C GLU A 575 11.54 2.07 -40.87
N VAL A 576 12.83 1.75 -40.66
CA VAL A 576 13.95 2.64 -41.04
C VAL A 576 14.06 2.81 -42.56
N VAL A 577 13.55 1.85 -43.34
CA VAL A 577 13.72 1.80 -44.80
C VAL A 577 12.47 2.26 -45.57
N THR A 578 11.37 2.63 -44.90
CA THR A 578 10.12 3.06 -45.58
C THR A 578 10.06 4.54 -45.99
N GLN A 579 10.87 4.90 -46.99
CA GLN A 579 10.48 5.76 -48.12
C GLN A 579 11.35 5.36 -49.34
N PRO A 580 10.82 5.11 -50.57
CA PRO A 580 9.47 4.80 -51.04
C PRO A 580 9.28 3.35 -51.55
N LEU A 581 8.00 2.98 -51.70
CA LEU A 581 7.29 1.76 -52.17
C LEU A 581 7.93 0.65 -53.02
N GLU A 582 9.16 0.72 -53.53
CA GLU A 582 9.77 -0.37 -54.31
C GLU A 582 10.41 -1.48 -53.44
N VAL A 583 10.73 -1.18 -52.17
CA VAL A 583 11.36 -2.14 -51.25
C VAL A 583 10.34 -3.07 -50.58
N ALA A 584 9.06 -2.70 -50.50
CA ALA A 584 8.00 -3.55 -49.94
C ALA A 584 7.89 -4.91 -50.66
N ALA A 585 8.14 -4.96 -51.97
CA ALA A 585 8.16 -6.21 -52.73
C ALA A 585 9.40 -7.09 -52.43
N LYS A 586 10.53 -6.48 -52.04
CA LYS A 586 11.76 -7.20 -51.65
C LYS A 586 11.72 -7.66 -50.19
N GLY A 587 11.17 -6.86 -49.28
CA GLY A 587 10.93 -7.22 -47.89
C GLY A 587 9.96 -8.39 -47.73
N THR A 588 8.88 -8.40 -48.52
CA THR A 588 7.93 -9.53 -48.53
C THR A 588 8.59 -10.83 -49.03
N ARG A 589 9.55 -10.74 -49.97
CA ARG A 589 10.37 -11.90 -50.39
C ARG A 589 11.33 -12.38 -49.31
N ALA A 590 11.99 -11.46 -48.59
CA ALA A 590 12.86 -11.82 -47.49
C ALA A 590 12.07 -12.49 -46.36
N VAL A 591 10.93 -11.92 -45.98
CA VAL A 591 10.00 -12.49 -44.98
C VAL A 591 9.49 -13.85 -45.43
N ASN A 592 9.07 -14.03 -46.69
CA ASN A 592 8.63 -15.33 -47.20
C ASN A 592 9.76 -16.36 -47.25
N ASN A 593 10.98 -15.96 -47.58
CA ASN A 593 12.15 -16.85 -47.56
C ASN A 593 12.52 -17.26 -46.13
N TRP A 594 12.39 -16.37 -45.15
CA TRP A 594 12.62 -16.66 -43.74
C TRP A 594 11.49 -17.50 -43.11
N THR A 595 10.24 -17.29 -43.51
CA THR A 595 9.10 -18.13 -43.12
C THR A 595 9.25 -19.54 -43.71
N GLN A 596 9.65 -19.67 -44.98
CA GLN A 596 9.96 -20.97 -45.58
C GLN A 596 11.17 -21.64 -44.92
N PHE A 597 12.18 -20.87 -44.51
CA PHE A 597 13.32 -21.38 -43.75
C PHE A 597 12.88 -21.91 -42.37
N ALA A 598 11.96 -21.22 -41.70
CA ALA A 598 11.39 -21.65 -40.43
C ALA A 598 10.48 -22.88 -40.57
N GLU A 599 9.70 -22.99 -41.65
CA GLU A 599 8.85 -24.15 -41.97
C GLU A 599 9.68 -25.41 -42.26
N VAL A 600 10.77 -25.29 -43.03
CA VAL A 600 11.69 -26.41 -43.32
C VAL A 600 12.44 -26.88 -42.08
N LEU A 601 12.73 -25.98 -41.13
CA LEU A 601 13.33 -26.34 -39.84
C LEU A 601 12.33 -27.02 -38.88
N ALA A 602 11.04 -26.67 -38.98
CA ALA A 602 9.97 -27.23 -38.15
C ALA A 602 9.53 -28.64 -38.61
N GLU A 603 9.73 -29.01 -39.88
CA GLU A 603 9.32 -30.32 -40.41
C GLU A 603 10.37 -31.44 -40.23
N GLY A 604 11.57 -31.14 -39.75
CA GLY A 604 12.58 -32.14 -39.35
C GLY A 604 13.21 -32.98 -40.49
N ASP A 605 12.90 -32.70 -41.76
CA ASP A 605 13.43 -33.45 -42.90
C ASP A 605 14.77 -32.87 -43.41
N LEU A 606 15.87 -33.24 -42.74
CA LEU A 606 17.24 -32.85 -43.10
C LEU A 606 17.81 -33.68 -44.26
N ASN A 607 17.09 -33.80 -45.38
CA ASN A 607 17.60 -34.49 -46.56
C ASN A 607 18.46 -33.54 -47.44
N THR A 608 19.73 -33.90 -47.63
CA THR A 608 20.81 -33.02 -48.15
C THR A 608 20.64 -32.48 -49.58
N GLU A 609 19.75 -33.05 -50.40
CA GLU A 609 19.48 -32.54 -51.76
C GLU A 609 18.49 -31.38 -51.80
N SER A 610 17.51 -31.34 -50.88
CA SER A 610 16.59 -30.21 -50.71
C SER A 610 17.34 -28.96 -50.22
N TRP A 611 18.23 -29.18 -49.25
CA TRP A 611 19.14 -28.18 -48.69
C TRP A 611 19.99 -27.47 -49.76
N LYS A 612 20.59 -28.22 -50.69
CA LYS A 612 21.44 -27.64 -51.76
C LYS A 612 20.63 -26.81 -52.77
N LYS A 613 19.40 -27.23 -53.11
CA LYS A 613 18.55 -26.52 -54.07
C LYS A 613 18.01 -25.18 -53.53
N SER A 614 17.82 -25.06 -52.20
CA SER A 614 17.44 -23.81 -51.56
C SER A 614 18.62 -22.86 -51.38
N LEU A 615 19.83 -23.38 -51.13
CA LEU A 615 21.08 -22.60 -51.07
C LEU A 615 21.45 -21.98 -52.42
N ASP A 616 21.30 -22.70 -53.53
CA ASP A 616 21.58 -22.16 -54.88
C ASP A 616 20.63 -21.02 -55.29
N LYS A 617 19.46 -20.89 -54.65
CA LYS A 617 18.53 -19.77 -54.88
C LYS A 617 18.71 -18.60 -53.90
N GLY A 618 19.41 -18.81 -52.78
CA GLY A 618 19.63 -17.82 -51.71
C GLY A 618 21.07 -17.29 -51.62
N SER A 619 21.98 -17.80 -52.46
CA SER A 619 23.43 -17.55 -52.41
C SER A 619 23.82 -16.07 -52.34
N ASP A 620 23.11 -15.18 -53.05
CA ASP A 620 23.49 -13.76 -53.08
C ASP A 620 23.10 -13.00 -51.79
N ALA A 621 22.02 -13.42 -51.12
CA ALA A 621 21.53 -12.76 -49.89
C ALA A 621 22.26 -13.25 -48.64
N VAL A 622 22.63 -14.53 -48.60
CA VAL A 622 23.38 -15.14 -47.50
C VAL A 622 24.84 -14.67 -47.51
N THR A 623 25.47 -14.59 -48.70
CA THR A 623 26.84 -14.09 -48.83
C THR A 623 26.92 -12.60 -48.46
N ALA A 624 25.95 -11.78 -48.86
CA ALA A 624 25.89 -10.36 -48.47
C ALA A 624 25.68 -10.16 -46.95
N THR A 625 25.02 -11.09 -46.27
CA THR A 625 24.79 -11.03 -44.82
C THR A 625 26.02 -11.52 -44.04
N ILE A 626 26.72 -12.54 -44.54
CA ILE A 626 27.99 -13.02 -43.97
C ILE A 626 29.09 -11.96 -44.13
N ASP A 627 29.16 -11.26 -45.27
CA ASP A 627 30.11 -10.16 -45.47
C ASP A 627 29.78 -8.92 -44.62
N LEU A 628 28.50 -8.70 -44.26
CA LEU A 628 28.10 -7.60 -43.37
C LEU A 628 28.43 -7.85 -41.90
N LEU A 629 28.47 -9.13 -41.48
CA LEU A 629 28.70 -9.55 -40.10
C LEU A 629 30.17 -9.87 -39.79
N ASN A 630 31.06 -9.88 -40.79
CA ASN A 630 32.46 -10.25 -40.61
C ASN A 630 33.34 -9.26 -39.79
N PRO A 631 32.97 -7.99 -39.54
CA PRO A 631 33.71 -7.11 -38.63
C PRO A 631 33.13 -6.96 -37.20
N PHE A 632 32.09 -7.71 -36.82
CA PHE A 632 31.53 -7.75 -35.45
C PHE A 632 31.64 -9.16 -34.87
#